data_AF-A0A8J9SPQ8-F1
#
_entry.id   AF-A0A8J9SPQ8-F1
#
_cell.length_a   1.000
_cell.length_b   1.000
_cell.length_c   1.000
_cell.angle_alpha   90.00
_cell.angle_beta   90.00
_cell.angle_gamma   90.00
#
_symmetry.space_group_name_H-M   'P 1'
#
loop_
_entity.id
_entity.type
_entity.pdbx_description
1 polymer ?
#
loop_
_entity_poly.entity_id
_entity_poly.type
_entity_poly.pdbx_seq_one_letter_code
_entity_poly.pdbx_strand_id
1 'polypeptide(L)'
;IFHTSPNILHYRNNEPNGQMAAGHTFTIEPMICEGSAKALTWPDEWTATTIDGKRSAQFEHTLLITKDGVEALTGKNEKSMLQLWERNSEVHKGIWLGTSKAAEARHNEINARLLAAS
;
A
#
# COMPACT_ATOMS: atom_id res chain seq x y z
N ILE A 1 -4.73 18.64 -6.21
CA ILE A 1 -4.51 17.86 -7.44
C ILE A 1 -4.72 16.40 -7.11
N PHE A 2 -5.26 15.58 -8.02
CA PHE A 2 -5.54 14.17 -7.72
C PHE A 2 -4.36 13.26 -8.06
N HIS A 3 -3.89 13.31 -9.31
CA HIS A 3 -2.65 12.66 -9.76
C HIS A 3 -1.63 13.70 -10.18
N THR A 4 -0.40 13.59 -9.71
CA THR A 4 0.74 14.47 -10.03
C THR A 4 2.04 13.72 -9.81
N SER A 5 3.18 14.28 -10.26
CA SER A 5 4.50 13.73 -9.98
C SER A 5 4.72 13.51 -8.47
N PRO A 6 5.45 12.45 -8.07
CA PRO A 6 6.14 11.46 -8.92
C PRO A 6 5.22 10.35 -9.46
N ASN A 7 5.59 9.79 -10.61
CA ASN A 7 5.00 8.53 -11.08
C ASN A 7 5.74 7.36 -10.44
N ILE A 8 5.03 6.52 -9.68
CA ILE A 8 5.60 5.35 -9.00
C ILE A 8 5.23 4.08 -9.77
N LEU A 9 6.22 3.49 -10.44
CA LEU A 9 6.03 2.27 -11.23
C LEU A 9 6.28 1.02 -10.37
N HIS A 10 5.29 0.11 -10.33
CA HIS A 10 5.33 -1.11 -9.51
C HIS A 10 5.98 -2.32 -10.21
N TYR A 11 6.78 -2.06 -11.26
CA TYR A 11 7.57 -3.06 -11.96
C TYR A 11 9.01 -2.57 -12.10
N ARG A 12 9.94 -3.51 -12.26
CA ARG A 12 11.34 -3.19 -12.50
C ARG A 12 11.46 -2.36 -13.79
N ASN A 13 11.97 -1.15 -13.66
CA ASN A 13 12.13 -0.20 -14.75
C ASN A 13 13.52 0.45 -14.68
N ASN A 14 13.85 1.25 -15.69
CA ASN A 14 15.12 1.98 -15.79
C ASN A 14 14.90 3.51 -15.75
N GLU A 15 13.76 3.96 -15.23
CA GLU A 15 13.52 5.40 -15.08
C GLU A 15 14.57 6.01 -14.15
N PRO A 16 15.01 7.26 -14.38
CA PRO A 16 15.95 7.92 -13.48
C PRO A 16 15.45 7.88 -12.03
N ASN A 17 16.30 7.40 -11.12
CA ASN A 17 15.93 7.27 -9.72
C ASN A 17 15.53 8.63 -9.12
N GLY A 18 14.27 8.78 -8.74
CA GLY A 18 13.83 9.90 -7.90
C GLY A 18 14.34 9.74 -6.47
N GLN A 19 14.58 10.85 -5.78
CA GLN A 19 14.89 10.84 -4.35
C GLN A 19 13.65 11.24 -3.55
N MET A 20 13.33 10.44 -2.54
CA MET A 20 12.30 10.79 -1.56
C MET A 20 12.84 11.89 -0.63
N ALA A 21 12.04 12.92 -0.39
CA ALA A 21 12.36 14.00 0.53
C ALA A 21 11.19 14.25 1.48
N ALA A 22 11.50 14.72 2.69
CA ALA A 22 10.49 15.03 3.69
C ALA A 22 9.45 16.01 3.15
N GLY A 23 8.17 15.71 3.36
CA GLY A 23 7.03 16.45 2.81
C GLY A 23 6.52 15.93 1.46
N HIS A 24 7.23 15.00 0.81
CA HIS A 24 6.68 14.31 -0.35
C HIS A 24 5.51 13.42 0.08
N THR A 25 4.43 13.50 -0.70
CA THR A 25 3.25 12.65 -0.54
C THR A 25 2.96 11.98 -1.87
N PHE A 26 2.81 10.65 -1.86
CA PHE A 26 2.51 9.86 -3.05
C PHE A 26 1.86 8.53 -2.65
N THR A 27 1.32 7.81 -3.63
CA THR A 27 0.70 6.50 -3.43
C THR A 27 1.70 5.38 -3.74
N ILE A 28 1.56 4.28 -3.01
CA ILE A 28 2.07 2.97 -3.44
C ILE A 28 0.85 2.07 -3.56
N GLU A 29 0.59 1.55 -4.76
CA GLU A 29 -0.69 0.94 -5.17
C GLU A 29 -0.52 -0.28 -6.11
N PRO A 30 0.33 -1.27 -5.75
CA PRO A 30 0.66 -2.36 -6.65
C PRO A 30 -0.55 -3.25 -6.96
N MET A 31 -0.74 -3.53 -8.25
CA MET A 31 -1.66 -4.56 -8.74
C MET A 31 -0.87 -5.84 -9.05
N ILE A 32 -1.20 -6.94 -8.37
CA ILE A 32 -0.54 -8.24 -8.54
C ILE A 32 -1.50 -9.21 -9.23
N CYS A 33 -1.03 -9.86 -10.29
CA CYS A 33 -1.83 -10.77 -11.11
C CYS A 33 -1.33 -12.21 -10.94
N GLU A 34 -2.24 -13.18 -10.90
CA GLU A 34 -1.87 -14.62 -10.80
C GLU A 34 -1.18 -15.15 -12.06
N GLY A 35 -1.40 -14.51 -13.21
CA GLY A 35 -0.81 -14.88 -14.49
C GLY A 35 -0.11 -13.69 -15.13
N SER A 36 -0.62 -13.25 -16.28
CA SER A 36 -0.03 -12.14 -17.03
C SER A 36 -0.28 -10.79 -16.34
N ALA A 37 0.74 -9.93 -16.31
CA ALA A 37 0.61 -8.53 -15.93
C ALA A 37 0.06 -7.64 -17.07
N LYS A 38 -0.17 -8.21 -18.26
CA LYS A 38 -0.77 -7.48 -19.39
C LYS A 38 -2.25 -7.25 -19.13
N ALA A 39 -2.67 -6.00 -19.30
CA ALA A 39 -4.06 -5.59 -19.16
C ALA A 39 -4.73 -5.32 -20.51
N LEU A 40 -6.06 -5.35 -20.51
CA LEU A 40 -6.94 -4.88 -21.57
C LEU A 40 -8.03 -4.01 -20.94
N THR A 41 -8.34 -2.89 -21.58
CA THR A 41 -9.44 -2.00 -21.17
C THR A 41 -10.72 -2.44 -21.87
N TRP A 42 -11.82 -2.53 -21.13
CA TRP A 42 -13.14 -2.84 -21.67
C TRP A 42 -13.68 -1.67 -22.52
N PRO A 43 -14.72 -1.91 -23.34
CA PRO A 43 -15.37 -0.85 -24.12
C PRO A 43 -16.06 0.24 -23.28
N ASP A 44 -16.11 0.08 -21.96
CA ASP A 44 -16.57 1.13 -21.04
C ASP A 44 -15.52 2.20 -20.76
N GLU A 45 -14.30 2.05 -21.31
CA GLU A 45 -13.16 2.96 -21.16
C GLU A 45 -12.62 3.10 -19.72
N TRP A 46 -13.01 2.20 -18.80
CA TRP A 46 -12.63 2.25 -17.39
C TRP A 46 -12.17 0.91 -16.82
N THR A 47 -12.89 -0.17 -17.10
CA THR A 47 -12.62 -1.46 -16.49
C THR A 47 -11.36 -2.06 -17.11
N ALA A 48 -10.28 -2.12 -16.33
CA ALA A 48 -9.04 -2.79 -16.70
C ALA A 48 -9.08 -4.24 -16.21
N THR A 49 -8.91 -5.20 -17.12
CA THR A 49 -8.85 -6.64 -16.81
C THR A 49 -7.54 -7.26 -17.27
N THR A 50 -7.12 -8.36 -16.63
CA THR A 50 -6.00 -9.18 -17.11
C THR A 50 -6.33 -9.80 -18.46
N ILE A 51 -5.35 -9.86 -19.37
CA ILE A 51 -5.58 -10.44 -20.71
C ILE A 51 -5.89 -11.94 -20.69
N ASP A 52 -5.49 -12.63 -19.61
CA ASP A 52 -5.71 -14.08 -19.43
C ASP A 52 -6.92 -14.41 -18.55
N GLY A 53 -7.67 -13.39 -18.10
CA GLY A 53 -8.87 -13.55 -17.28
C GLY A 53 -8.63 -14.09 -15.86
N LYS A 54 -7.38 -14.21 -15.41
CA LYS A 54 -7.05 -14.64 -14.05
C LYS A 54 -7.20 -13.51 -13.02
N ARG A 55 -7.19 -13.86 -11.74
CA ARG A 55 -7.40 -12.90 -10.65
C ARG A 55 -6.26 -11.89 -10.57
N SER A 56 -6.63 -10.68 -10.16
CA SER A 56 -5.73 -9.61 -9.75
C SER A 56 -6.15 -9.12 -8.37
N ALA A 57 -5.20 -8.64 -7.58
CA ALA A 57 -5.44 -8.03 -6.27
C ALA A 57 -4.63 -6.75 -6.13
N GLN A 58 -5.17 -5.77 -5.42
CA GLN A 58 -4.55 -4.46 -5.17
C GLN A 58 -4.80 -4.02 -3.74
N PHE A 59 -3.80 -3.36 -3.16
CA PHE A 59 -3.92 -2.51 -1.97
C PHE A 59 -3.19 -1.21 -2.23
N GLU A 60 -3.62 -0.15 -1.56
CA GLU A 60 -3.05 1.18 -1.74
C GLU A 60 -2.94 1.91 -0.41
N HIS A 61 -1.81 2.60 -0.23
CA HIS A 61 -1.68 3.64 0.78
C HIS A 61 -1.17 4.95 0.18
N THR A 62 -1.71 6.06 0.67
CA THR A 62 -1.09 7.38 0.54
C THR A 62 -0.04 7.52 1.64
N LEU A 63 1.20 7.81 1.24
CA LEU A 63 2.36 7.89 2.12
C LEU A 63 2.86 9.32 2.22
N LEU A 64 3.28 9.72 3.42
CA LEU A 64 4.01 10.96 3.68
C LEU A 64 5.45 10.62 4.09
N ILE A 65 6.43 11.12 3.35
CA ILE A 65 7.83 11.03 3.75
C ILE A 65 8.09 12.05 4.87
N THR A 66 8.62 11.59 5.99
CA THR A 66 9.03 12.43 7.12
C THR A 66 10.54 12.60 7.14
N LYS A 67 11.05 13.37 8.11
CA LYS A 67 12.50 13.55 8.30
C LYS A 67 13.20 12.26 8.76
N ASP A 68 12.45 11.32 9.33
CA ASP A 68 12.95 10.13 10.01
C ASP A 68 12.33 8.83 9.49
N GLY A 69 11.49 8.86 8.44
CA GLY A 69 10.84 7.68 7.90
C GLY A 69 9.65 8.01 6.99
N VAL A 70 8.61 7.20 7.10
CA VAL A 70 7.35 7.35 6.35
C VAL A 70 6.15 7.22 7.27
N GLU A 71 5.06 7.91 6.96
CA GLU A 71 3.74 7.68 7.56
C GLU A 71 2.74 7.24 6.50
N ALA A 72 1.99 6.18 6.77
CA ALA A 72 0.84 5.79 5.97
C ALA A 72 -0.39 6.63 6.40
N LEU A 73 -0.69 7.68 5.64
CA LEU A 73 -1.79 8.60 5.93
C LEU A 73 -3.16 7.92 5.86
N THR A 74 -3.29 6.88 5.02
CA THR A 74 -4.49 6.05 4.91
C THR A 74 -4.35 4.72 5.64
N GLY A 75 -3.38 4.62 6.56
CA GLY A 75 -3.21 3.48 7.44
C GLY A 75 -4.48 3.19 8.25
N LYS A 76 -4.69 1.90 8.57
CA LYS A 76 -5.82 1.49 9.40
C LYS A 76 -5.80 2.13 10.78
N ASN A 77 -6.97 2.24 11.39
CA ASN A 77 -7.15 2.68 12.77
C ASN A 77 -7.97 1.65 13.55
N GLU A 78 -8.23 1.93 14.83
CA GLU A 78 -8.94 1.02 15.74
C GLU A 78 -10.36 0.65 15.30
N LYS A 79 -10.99 1.48 14.44
CA LYS A 79 -12.33 1.22 13.90
C LYS A 79 -12.29 0.42 12.59
N SER A 80 -11.10 0.21 12.03
CA SER A 80 -10.93 -0.50 10.77
C SER A 80 -11.13 -1.99 10.97
N MET A 81 -11.85 -2.62 10.05
CA MET A 81 -11.97 -4.07 10.07
C MET A 81 -10.62 -4.72 9.82
N LEU A 82 -10.30 -5.74 10.62
CA LEU A 82 -9.14 -6.57 10.38
C LEU A 82 -9.40 -7.55 9.26
N GLN A 83 -8.42 -7.64 8.37
CA GLN A 83 -8.39 -8.66 7.34
C GLN A 83 -7.89 -9.97 7.94
N LEU A 84 -8.29 -11.09 7.35
CA LEU A 84 -7.97 -12.42 7.87
C LEU A 84 -6.46 -12.63 8.06
N TRP A 85 -5.64 -12.15 7.12
CA TRP A 85 -4.19 -12.30 7.17
C TRP A 85 -3.53 -11.45 8.27
N GLU A 86 -4.14 -10.34 8.69
CA GLU A 86 -3.54 -9.47 9.72
C GLU A 86 -3.54 -10.16 11.09
N ARG A 87 -4.38 -11.17 11.31
CA ARG A 87 -4.37 -11.98 12.55
C ARG A 87 -3.44 -13.19 12.44
N ASN A 88 -3.44 -13.83 11.26
CA ASN A 88 -2.96 -15.21 11.13
C ASN A 88 -1.72 -15.34 10.23
N SER A 89 -1.23 -14.26 9.62
CA SER A 89 -0.04 -14.30 8.78
C SER A 89 1.20 -14.70 9.60
N GLU A 90 2.01 -15.58 9.02
CA GLU A 90 3.31 -15.97 9.58
C GLU A 90 4.41 -14.94 9.27
N VAL A 91 4.16 -14.04 8.32
CA VAL A 91 5.15 -13.06 7.83
C VAL A 91 4.96 -11.69 8.51
N HIS A 92 3.72 -11.22 8.64
CA HIS A 92 3.42 -9.94 9.26
C HIS A 92 2.04 -9.97 9.94
N LYS A 93 2.03 -9.93 11.27
CA LYS A 93 0.81 -9.82 12.08
C LYS A 93 0.56 -8.36 12.45
N GLY A 94 -0.71 -7.99 12.46
CA GLY A 94 -1.17 -6.63 12.74
C GLY A 94 -1.23 -5.76 11.48
N ILE A 95 -1.35 -4.46 11.72
CA ILE A 95 -1.40 -3.42 10.71
C ILE A 95 -0.07 -2.70 10.62
N TRP A 96 0.23 -2.09 9.47
CA TRP A 96 1.40 -1.24 9.29
C TRP A 96 0.99 0.22 9.09
N LEU A 97 1.67 1.14 9.78
CA LEU A 97 1.35 2.58 9.74
C LEU A 97 2.50 3.46 9.27
N GLY A 98 3.68 2.89 8.99
CA GLY A 98 4.86 3.65 8.62
C GLY A 98 6.12 3.18 9.35
N THR A 99 7.21 3.92 9.11
CA THR A 99 8.52 3.72 9.76
C THR A 99 9.03 5.00 10.43
N SER A 100 8.26 6.10 10.43
CA SER A 100 8.59 7.24 11.29
C SER A 100 8.47 6.81 12.75
N LYS A 101 9.21 7.45 13.67
CA LYS A 101 9.13 7.09 15.10
C LYS A 101 7.70 7.20 15.64
N ALA A 102 6.97 8.21 15.17
CA ALA A 102 5.57 8.42 15.56
C ALA A 102 4.65 7.33 14.98
N ALA A 103 4.85 6.94 13.72
CA ALA A 103 4.09 5.87 13.09
C ALA A 103 4.35 4.51 13.75
N GLU A 104 5.61 4.19 14.07
CA GLU A 104 5.99 2.96 14.77
C GLU A 104 5.38 2.89 16.18
N ALA A 105 5.39 4.00 16.93
CA ALA A 105 4.75 4.05 18.24
C ALA A 105 3.25 3.74 18.16
N ARG A 106 2.53 4.37 17.22
CA ARG A 106 1.10 4.10 16.99
C ARG A 106 0.84 2.67 16.49
N HIS A 107 1.67 2.19 15.57
CA HIS A 107 1.64 0.82 15.05
C HIS A 107 1.70 -0.17 16.21
N ASN A 108 2.67 -0.01 17.11
CA ASN A 108 2.90 -0.92 18.23
C ASN A 108 1.74 -0.90 19.22
N GLU A 109 1.24 0.28 19.56
CA GLU A 109 0.09 0.43 20.47
C GLU A 109 -1.17 -0.26 19.92
N ILE A 110 -1.50 -0.01 18.65
CA ILE A 110 -2.69 -0.58 18.02
C ILE A 110 -2.54 -2.10 17.85
N ASN A 111 -1.39 -2.57 17.38
CA ASN A 111 -1.16 -4.01 17.20
C ASN A 111 -1.18 -4.78 18.52
N ALA A 112 -0.69 -4.21 19.62
CA ALA A 112 -0.79 -4.83 20.94
C ALA A 112 -2.25 -5.08 21.35
N ARG A 113 -3.17 -4.15 21.04
CA ARG A 113 -4.60 -4.31 21.31
C ARG A 113 -5.26 -5.32 20.38
N LEU A 114 -4.97 -5.22 19.07
CA LEU A 114 -5.60 -6.05 18.04
C LEU A 114 -5.24 -7.54 18.17
N LEU A 115 -3.98 -7.84 18.50
CA LEU A 115 -3.45 -9.19 18.60
C LEU A 115 -3.66 -9.82 19.98
N ALA A 116 -3.94 -9.04 21.02
CA ALA A 116 -4.35 -9.57 22.33
C ALA A 116 -5.80 -10.11 22.31
N ALA A 117 -6.61 -9.70 21.34
CA ALA A 117 -8.01 -10.09 21.19
C ALA A 117 -8.23 -11.26 20.20
N SER A 118 -7.17 -11.97 19.81
CA SER A 118 -7.19 -13.10 18.86
C SER A 118 -6.69 -14.39 19.47
#